data_AF-A0A7W3SZI5-F1
#
_entry.id   AF-A0A7W3SZI5-F1
#
_cell.length_a   1.000
_cell.length_b   1.000
_cell.length_c   1.000
_cell.angle_alpha   90.00
_cell.angle_beta   90.00
_cell.angle_gamma   90.00
#
_symmetry.space_group_name_H-M   'P 1'
#
loop_
_entity.id
_entity.type
_entity.pdbx_description
1 polymer ?
#
loop_
_entity_poly.entity_id
_entity_poly.type
_entity_poly.pdbx_seq_one_letter_code
_entity_poly.pdbx_strand_id
1 'polypeptide(L)'
;MTAAEISRIAGVTRATVGNWRRRHEDFPAPAGGTESSPLYDLVEVRSWLAARGHTGAADPREELRTALRLHAAAGTAAVTDLLPLVPA
;
A
#
# COMPACT_ATOMS: atom_id res chain seq x y z
N MET A 1 10.23 1.12 14.03
CA MET A 1 8.93 0.62 13.54
C MET A 1 9.04 0.25 12.06
N THR A 2 8.58 -0.92 11.63
CA THR A 2 8.65 -1.40 10.24
C THR A 2 7.41 -1.00 9.44
N ALA A 3 7.49 -1.01 8.10
CA ALA A 3 6.32 -0.79 7.23
C ALA A 3 5.15 -1.75 7.51
N ALA A 4 5.45 -2.96 8.01
CA ALA A 4 4.46 -3.94 8.44
C ALA A 4 3.67 -3.51 9.67
N GLU A 5 4.37 -2.91 10.64
CA GLU A 5 3.75 -2.41 11.86
C GLU A 5 2.93 -1.15 11.57
N ILE A 6 3.42 -0.27 10.70
CA ILE A 6 2.69 0.90 10.22
C ILE A 6 1.37 0.48 9.57
N SER A 7 1.42 -0.53 8.69
CA SER A 7 0.22 -1.00 7.98
C SER A 7 -0.83 -1.53 8.96
N ARG A 8 -0.41 -2.22 10.03
CA ARG A 8 -1.30 -2.72 11.08
C ARG A 8 -1.96 -1.59 11.87
N ILE A 9 -1.20 -0.56 12.25
CA ILE A 9 -1.73 0.58 13.04
C ILE A 9 -2.69 1.42 12.20
N ALA A 10 -2.35 1.64 10.92
CA ALA A 10 -3.16 2.44 10.01
C ALA A 10 -4.35 1.68 9.39
N GLY A 11 -4.44 0.36 9.58
CA GLY A 11 -5.46 -0.48 8.95
C GLY A 11 -5.34 -0.47 7.42
N VAL A 12 -4.13 -0.53 6.88
CA VAL A 12 -3.90 -0.55 5.43
C VAL A 12 -2.98 -1.68 5.04
N THR A 13 -2.86 -1.92 3.73
CA THR A 13 -1.88 -2.89 3.21
C THR A 13 -0.45 -2.33 3.27
N ARG A 14 0.55 -3.22 3.32
CA ARG A 14 1.97 -2.81 3.17
C ARG A 14 2.25 -2.11 1.84
N ALA A 15 1.52 -2.47 0.77
CA ALA A 15 1.63 -1.81 -0.52
C ALA A 15 1.18 -0.34 -0.47
N THR A 16 0.15 -0.03 0.33
CA THR A 16 -0.30 1.34 0.60
C THR A 16 0.78 2.15 1.30
N VAL A 17 1.45 1.59 2.31
CA VAL A 17 2.58 2.23 2.99
C VAL A 17 3.74 2.49 2.02
N GLY A 18 4.05 1.50 1.15
CA GLY A 18 5.06 1.67 0.10
C GLY A 18 4.68 2.76 -0.92
N ASN A 19 3.39 2.93 -1.20
CA ASN A 19 2.90 4.00 -2.05
C ASN A 19 3.03 5.37 -1.37
N TRP A 20 2.75 5.48 -0.07
CA TRP A 20 2.93 6.74 0.67
C TRP A 20 4.36 7.24 0.58
N ARG A 21 5.34 6.35 0.83
CA ARG A 21 6.76 6.68 0.71
C ARG A 21 7.16 7.24 -0.66
N ARG A 22 6.44 6.90 -1.74
CA ARG A 22 6.72 7.41 -3.10
C ARG A 22 5.96 8.69 -3.45
N ARG A 23 4.76 8.88 -2.90
CA ARG A 23 3.85 9.99 -3.27
C ARG A 23 3.82 11.13 -2.26
N HIS A 24 4.31 10.90 -1.06
CA HIS A 24 4.36 11.87 0.03
C HIS A 24 5.81 12.06 0.43
N GLU A 25 6.39 13.16 -0.02
CA GLU A 25 7.76 13.56 0.31
C GLU A 25 7.93 13.89 1.80
N ASP A 26 6.83 14.24 2.48
CA ASP A 26 6.76 14.45 3.93
C ASP A 26 6.55 13.15 4.71
N PHE A 27 6.53 11.99 4.05
CA PHE A 27 6.50 10.70 4.73
C PHE A 27 7.80 10.51 5.55
N PRO A 28 7.72 10.02 6.80
CA PRO A 28 8.89 9.89 7.66
C PRO A 28 10.03 9.13 6.99
N ALA A 29 11.23 9.70 7.06
CA ALA A 29 12.43 9.06 6.58
C ALA A 29 12.75 7.83 7.45
N PRO A 30 13.36 6.78 6.89
CA PRO A 30 13.85 5.68 7.71
C PRO A 30 14.96 6.17 8.64
N ALA A 31 14.77 5.99 9.94
CA ALA A 31 15.76 6.25 10.99
C ALA A 31 16.86 5.15 11.04
N GLY A 32 16.65 4.03 10.34
CA GLY A 32 17.64 2.95 10.23
C GLY A 32 17.07 1.70 9.57
N GLY A 33 17.69 0.55 9.80
CA GLY A 33 17.29 -0.75 9.23
C GLY A 33 17.99 -1.07 7.91
N THR A 34 17.47 -2.07 7.21
CA THR A 34 18.00 -2.50 5.90
C THR A 34 17.14 -1.92 4.77
N GLU A 35 17.65 -1.94 3.53
CA GLU A 35 16.85 -1.56 2.36
C GLU A 35 15.56 -2.39 2.24
N SER A 36 15.63 -3.67 2.64
CA SER A 36 14.51 -4.61 2.64
C SER A 36 13.53 -4.42 3.82
N SER A 37 13.99 -3.87 4.94
CA SER A 37 13.18 -3.64 6.13
C SER A 37 13.60 -2.34 6.84
N PRO A 38 13.24 -1.19 6.26
CA PRO A 38 13.51 0.11 6.86
C PRO A 38 12.76 0.27 8.19
N LEU A 39 13.43 0.89 9.14
CA LEU A 39 12.91 1.24 10.45
C LEU A 39 12.62 2.74 10.50
N TYR A 40 11.41 3.07 10.89
CA TYR A 40 10.89 4.43 11.05
C TYR A 40 10.71 4.75 12.53
N ASP A 41 10.79 6.03 12.86
CA ASP A 41 10.45 6.53 14.18
C ASP A 41 8.92 6.42 14.43
N LEU A 42 8.56 5.99 15.64
CA LEU A 42 7.15 5.80 16.00
C LEU A 42 6.39 7.11 16.12
N VAL A 43 7.03 8.14 16.69
CA VAL A 43 6.43 9.44 16.96
C VAL A 43 6.20 10.19 15.66
N GLU A 44 7.18 10.17 14.74
CA GLU A 44 7.03 10.79 13.42
C GLU A 44 5.89 10.17 12.61
N VAL A 45 5.82 8.84 12.55
CA VAL A 45 4.76 8.16 11.80
C VAL A 45 3.38 8.38 12.43
N ARG A 46 3.26 8.35 13.77
CA ARG A 46 1.99 8.67 14.44
C ARG A 46 1.53 10.09 14.16
N SER A 47 2.47 11.05 14.17
CA SER A 47 2.18 12.45 13.88
C SER A 47 1.72 12.63 12.43
N TRP A 48 2.40 11.97 11.49
CA TRP A 48 2.04 11.97 10.07
C TRP A 48 0.65 11.37 9.81
N LEU A 49 0.32 10.26 10.49
CA LEU A 49 -0.99 9.60 10.39
C LEU A 49 -2.09 10.48 11.00
N ALA A 50 -1.85 11.06 12.18
CA ALA A 50 -2.81 11.95 12.86
C ALA A 50 -3.11 13.21 12.04
N ALA A 51 -2.09 13.84 11.44
CA ALA A 51 -2.26 15.00 10.55
C ALA A 51 -3.16 14.70 9.33
N ARG A 52 -3.27 13.43 8.94
CA ARG A 52 -4.06 12.96 7.81
C ARG A 52 -5.36 12.26 8.21
N GLY A 53 -5.74 12.31 9.49
CA GLY A 53 -6.97 11.68 9.99
C GLY A 53 -6.93 10.14 10.04
N HIS A 54 -5.75 9.52 9.92
CA HIS A 54 -5.59 8.07 10.01
C HIS A 54 -5.43 7.64 11.48
N THR A 55 -6.47 7.85 12.30
CA THR A 55 -6.46 7.55 13.75
C THR A 55 -6.93 6.15 14.13
N GLY A 56 -6.98 5.22 13.17
CA GLY A 56 -7.15 3.79 13.45
C GLY A 56 -8.58 3.28 13.28
N ALA A 57 -8.86 2.83 12.08
CA ALA A 57 -9.57 1.61 11.68
C ALA A 57 -9.57 1.70 10.15
N ALA A 58 -9.14 0.62 9.48
CA ALA A 58 -9.03 0.55 8.04
C ALA A 58 -10.20 1.26 7.34
N ASP A 59 -9.94 2.29 6.51
CA ASP A 59 -11.00 2.83 5.66
C ASP A 59 -11.39 1.73 4.66
N PRO A 60 -12.59 1.13 4.76
CA PRO A 60 -12.98 0.00 3.93
C PRO A 60 -13.00 0.35 2.44
N ARG A 61 -13.14 1.64 2.09
CA ARG A 61 -13.10 2.11 0.70
C ARG A 61 -11.70 2.07 0.13
N GLU A 62 -10.67 2.32 0.93
CA GLU A 62 -9.28 2.25 0.47
C GLU A 62 -8.79 0.81 0.39
N GLU A 63 -9.27 -0.08 1.27
CA GLU A 63 -9.08 -1.53 1.11
C GLU A 63 -9.73 -2.02 -0.19
N LEU A 64 -10.99 -1.64 -0.44
CA LEU A 64 -11.70 -1.99 -1.67
C LEU A 64 -10.99 -1.47 -2.92
N ARG A 65 -10.56 -0.20 -2.94
CA ARG A 65 -9.79 0.36 -4.06
C ARG A 65 -8.47 -0.37 -4.27
N THR A 66 -7.81 -0.80 -3.20
CA THR A 66 -6.56 -1.57 -3.29
C THR A 66 -6.81 -2.97 -3.85
N ALA A 67 -7.84 -3.67 -3.35
CA ALA A 67 -8.25 -4.96 -3.86
C ALA A 67 -8.61 -4.90 -5.36
N LEU A 68 -9.38 -3.89 -5.77
CA LEU A 68 -9.75 -3.67 -7.17
C LEU A 68 -8.52 -3.41 -8.07
N ARG A 69 -7.54 -2.62 -7.61
CA ARG A 69 -6.31 -2.37 -8.38
C ARG A 69 -5.46 -3.64 -8.54
N LEU A 70 -5.35 -4.45 -7.49
CA LEU A 70 -4.62 -5.72 -7.55
C LEU A 70 -5.32 -6.72 -8.48
N HIS A 71 -6.66 -6.77 -8.45
CA HIS A 71 -7.45 -7.59 -9.39
C HIS A 71 -7.31 -7.11 -10.85
N ALA A 72 -7.32 -5.80 -11.08
CA ALA A 72 -7.15 -5.23 -12.41
C ALA A 72 -5.74 -5.46 -12.97
N ALA A 73 -4.70 -5.38 -12.13
CA ALA A 73 -3.32 -5.67 -12.52
C ALA A 73 -3.10 -7.18 -12.79
N ALA A 74 -3.81 -8.06 -12.10
CA ALA A 74 -3.81 -9.50 -12.39
C ALA A 74 -4.55 -9.83 -13.70
N GLY A 75 -5.59 -9.05 -14.04
CA GLY A 75 -6.37 -9.21 -15.27
C GLY A 75 -5.65 -8.79 -16.55
N THR A 76 -4.59 -7.98 -16.50
CA THR A 76 -3.84 -7.58 -17.72
C THR A 76 -2.81 -8.62 -18.18
N ALA A 77 -2.48 -9.59 -17.33
CA ALA A 77 -1.61 -10.72 -17.70
C ALA A 77 -2.37 -11.90 -18.32
N ALA A 78 -3.71 -11.86 -18.37
CA ALA A 78 -4.55 -12.97 -18.81
C ALA A 78 -5.58 -12.60 -19.90
N VAL A 79 -5.29 -11.60 -20.75
CA VAL A 79 -6.15 -11.24 -21.90
C VAL A 79 -5.47 -11.50 -23.26
N THR A 80 -4.30 -12.13 -23.29
CA THR A 80 -3.63 -12.44 -24.58
C THR A 80 -4.02 -13.79 -25.18
N ASP A 81 -4.81 -14.63 -24.51
CA ASP A 81 -4.97 -16.01 -24.99
C ASP A 81 -6.39 -16.53 -25.14
N LEU A 82 -7.39 -15.65 -25.31
CA LEU A 82 -8.72 -16.09 -25.75
C LEU A 82 -9.41 -15.05 -26.64
N LEU A 83 -8.99 -14.99 -27.91
CA LEU A 83 -9.87 -14.62 -29.00
C LEU A 83 -9.89 -15.75 -30.05
N PRO A 84 -11.04 -15.94 -30.72
CA PRO A 84 -11.57 -17.26 -31.08
C PRO A 84 -11.10 -17.70 -32.48
N LEU A 85 -10.83 -19.00 -32.65
CA LEU A 85 -10.71 -19.60 -33.97
C LEU A 85 -11.81 -20.65 -34.16
N VAL A 86 -12.91 -20.22 -34.77
CA VAL A 86 -13.80 -21.09 -35.54
C VAL A 86 -13.42 -20.91 -37.02
N PRO A 87 -13.09 -22.00 -37.73
CA PRO A 87 -13.74 -22.28 -39.01
C PRO A 87 -14.25 -23.75 -38.99
N ALA A 88 -15.55 -23.98 -39.20
CA ALA A 88 -16.24 -24.13 -40.49
C ALA A 88 -15.92 -25.48 -41.17
#